data_AF-Q0US17-F1
#
_entry.id   AF-Q0US17-F1
#
_cell.length_a   1.000
_cell.length_b   1.000
_cell.length_c   1.000
_cell.angle_alpha   90.00
_cell.angle_beta   90.00
_cell.angle_gamma   90.00
#
_symmetry.space_group_name_H-M   'P 1'
#
loop_
_entity.id
_entity.type
_entity.pdbx_description
1 polymer ?
#
loop_
_entity_poly.entity_id
_entity_poly.type
_entity_poly.pdbx_seq_one_letter_code
_entity_poly.pdbx_strand_id
1 'polypeptide(L)'
;METPYIPPELISIIIHHLSSTGIRDSWKLRGVSKVFRDTITDDIVMRQTKDVLAEATEVFDHLMPRYLCYRVRKPLDVHEPFLVRLTKLNDYLCDELKISDPTKKADKLFALCQGQAKIVGCGVIRDLLWSDSDDQDWMGRNWNSDNQDWLRSYNAAPISIEEKVAAAMSVCALPLLHTLLPQLTAYKFYPRGGACFREESYLLAAVSMENNEMLQLLLDNDLPAKFTTPSSAGDYIEEAMRLAIKQSSTARTLALFDAFLAVKSGCQKTAYNSTLKHAIMQSSSETNIDIVTGLIDRCPGGQKVHTQVFTKACKYGNVDAVKVFLEHMAVNNATSHLTLPLNRAIQSGHAAVIDAVLEAGADINKTDYGSRIDSRGIAIPELSPMEIAIKTGQGAVSMLLERGATVPSLTIWYRRGRSMYSLLREARIAQTGRKLRTWEQNKVIIRRENQAAREAPRACQANRA
;
A
#
# COMPACT_ATOMS: atom_id res chain seq x y z
N MET A 1 21.11 24.36 -15.32
CA MET A 1 21.29 25.62 -14.58
C MET A 1 22.44 25.41 -13.63
N GLU A 2 23.58 26.06 -13.89
CA GLU A 2 24.71 26.06 -12.97
C GLU A 2 24.25 26.67 -11.64
N THR A 3 24.41 25.93 -10.55
CA THR A 3 24.12 26.45 -9.21
C THR A 3 25.05 27.63 -8.94
N PRO A 4 24.54 28.80 -8.51
CA PRO A 4 25.38 29.95 -8.20
C PRO A 4 26.41 29.57 -7.14
N TYR A 5 27.68 29.86 -7.39
CA TYR A 5 28.75 29.67 -6.42
C TYR A 5 28.57 30.66 -5.27
N ILE A 6 28.17 30.15 -4.11
CA ILE A 6 28.03 30.93 -2.88
C ILE A 6 29.29 30.66 -2.03
N PRO A 7 30.06 31.69 -1.65
CA PRO A 7 31.19 31.55 -0.74
C PRO A 7 30.82 30.82 0.57
N PRO A 8 31.68 29.94 1.10
CA PRO A 8 31.44 29.20 2.35
C PRO A 8 31.10 30.10 3.54
N GLU A 9 31.69 31.29 3.61
CA GLU A 9 31.49 32.25 4.69
C GLU A 9 30.06 32.79 4.72
N LEU A 10 29.49 33.07 3.54
CA LEU A 10 28.09 33.50 3.42
C LEU A 10 27.14 32.38 3.78
N ILE A 11 27.47 31.13 3.43
CA ILE A 11 26.69 29.96 3.84
C ILE A 11 26.67 29.86 5.37
N SER A 12 27.83 29.98 6.04
CA SER A 12 27.91 29.94 7.51
C SER A 12 27.09 31.05 8.19
N ILE A 13 27.13 32.29 7.66
CA ILE A 13 26.32 33.40 8.18
C ILE A 13 24.83 33.11 8.02
N ILE A 14 24.41 32.64 6.83
CA ILE A 14 23.01 32.31 6.56
C ILE A 14 22.54 31.20 7.50
N ILE A 15 23.34 30.15 7.70
CA ILE A 15 22.99 29.05 8.61
C ILE A 15 22.85 29.53 10.05
N HIS A 16 23.73 30.41 10.51
CA HIS A 16 23.62 30.99 11.85
C HIS A 16 22.26 31.69 12.02
N HIS A 17 21.83 32.48 11.04
CA HIS A 17 20.51 33.08 11.08
C HIS A 17 19.37 32.05 10.99
N LEU A 18 19.50 31.05 10.12
CA LEU A 18 18.50 29.99 9.96
C LEU A 18 18.30 29.17 11.24
N SER A 19 19.35 28.95 12.03
CA SER A 19 19.24 28.26 13.32
C SER A 19 18.25 28.92 14.28
N SER A 20 18.01 30.23 14.15
CA SER A 20 17.05 30.99 14.97
C SER A 20 15.61 31.01 14.42
N THR A 21 15.40 30.67 13.14
CA THR A 21 14.09 30.71 12.48
C THR A 21 13.25 29.43 12.65
N GLY A 22 13.85 28.36 13.19
CA GLY A 22 13.20 27.07 13.41
C GLY A 22 13.45 26.04 12.30
N ILE A 23 13.27 24.75 12.64
CA ILE A 23 13.59 23.61 11.76
C ILE A 23 12.75 23.64 10.48
N ARG A 24 11.43 23.87 10.59
CA ARG A 24 10.50 23.76 9.45
C ARG A 24 10.80 24.78 8.35
N ASP A 25 11.12 26.02 8.72
CA ASP A 25 11.42 27.07 7.75
C ASP A 25 12.82 26.91 7.15
N SER A 26 13.80 26.54 7.97
CA SER A 26 15.13 26.14 7.50
C SER A 26 15.05 24.99 6.49
N TRP A 27 14.21 23.99 6.75
CA TRP A 27 14.06 22.81 5.91
C TRP A 27 13.53 23.11 4.49
N LYS A 28 12.75 24.19 4.32
CA LYS A 28 12.25 24.62 2.99
C LYS A 28 13.40 25.05 2.07
N LEU A 29 14.51 25.53 2.63
CA LEU A 29 15.65 26.06 1.86
C LEU A 29 16.62 24.97 1.38
N ARG A 30 16.43 23.71 1.74
CA ARG A 30 17.27 22.58 1.29
C ARG A 30 17.28 22.37 -0.24
N GLY A 31 16.30 22.95 -0.94
CA GLY A 31 16.18 22.90 -2.40
C GLY A 31 17.10 23.88 -3.14
N VAL A 32 17.69 24.86 -2.43
CA VAL A 32 18.50 25.94 -3.03
C VAL A 32 19.81 25.42 -3.62
N SER A 33 20.52 24.55 -2.90
CA SER A 33 21.74 23.89 -3.40
C SER A 33 22.04 22.61 -2.61
N LYS A 34 22.92 21.76 -3.15
CA LYS A 34 23.41 20.57 -2.44
C LYS A 34 24.11 20.97 -1.13
N VAL A 35 24.91 22.04 -1.16
CA VAL A 35 25.62 22.54 0.03
C VAL A 35 24.62 22.96 1.11
N PHE A 36 23.60 23.76 0.75
CA PHE A 36 22.54 24.14 1.69
C PHE A 36 21.83 22.94 2.30
N ARG A 37 21.51 21.93 1.48
CA ARG A 37 20.89 20.69 1.98
C ARG A 37 21.76 20.00 3.02
N ASP A 38 23.04 19.81 2.72
CA ASP A 38 23.97 19.09 3.59
C ASP A 38 24.16 19.88 4.90
N THR A 39 24.34 21.21 4.83
CA THR A 39 24.56 22.01 6.02
C THR A 39 23.30 22.22 6.86
N ILE A 40 22.11 22.40 6.26
CA ILE A 40 20.85 22.41 7.01
C ILE A 40 20.67 21.08 7.75
N THR A 41 20.96 19.96 7.07
CA THR A 41 20.83 18.63 7.68
C THR A 41 21.78 18.48 8.86
N ASP A 42 23.07 18.71 8.66
CA ASP A 42 24.11 18.33 9.61
C ASP A 42 24.34 19.39 10.71
N ASP A 43 24.21 20.69 10.40
CA ASP A 43 24.49 21.77 11.35
C ASP A 43 23.24 22.35 12.01
N ILE A 44 22.08 22.30 11.35
CA ILE A 44 20.82 22.76 11.94
C ILE A 44 20.09 21.59 12.56
N VAL A 45 19.67 20.59 11.77
CA VAL A 45 18.73 19.54 12.24
C VAL A 45 19.39 18.58 13.22
N MET A 46 20.56 17.99 12.90
CA MET A 46 21.19 16.98 13.76
C MET A 46 21.60 17.51 15.15
N ARG A 47 21.77 18.83 15.29
CA ARG A 47 22.21 19.47 16.55
C ARG A 47 21.06 19.89 17.47
N GLN A 48 19.80 19.80 17.03
CA GLN A 48 18.64 20.17 17.86
C GLN A 48 18.39 19.16 18.97
N THR A 49 17.71 19.61 20.03
CA THR A 49 17.20 18.74 21.10
C THR A 49 16.01 17.91 20.62
N LYS A 50 15.70 16.84 21.35
CA LYS A 50 14.57 15.94 21.10
C LYS A 50 13.25 16.69 21.08
N ASP A 51 13.06 17.69 21.94
CA ASP A 51 11.79 18.43 22.04
C ASP A 51 11.49 19.20 20.74
N VAL A 52 12.50 19.88 20.21
CA VAL A 52 12.38 20.63 18.95
C VAL A 52 12.17 19.68 17.76
N LEU A 53 12.77 18.48 17.80
CA LEU A 53 12.58 17.46 16.76
C LEU A 53 11.21 16.78 16.86
N ALA A 54 10.65 16.62 18.06
CA ALA A 54 9.31 16.06 18.27
C ALA A 54 8.22 16.95 17.64
N GLU A 55 8.42 18.27 17.62
CA GLU A 55 7.54 19.21 16.92
C GLU A 55 7.68 19.15 15.38
N ALA A 56 8.70 18.47 14.85
CA ALA A 56 9.05 18.41 13.43
C ALA A 56 9.19 16.97 12.89
N THR A 57 8.38 16.03 13.39
CA THR A 57 8.43 14.59 13.04
C THR A 57 8.36 14.31 11.53
N GLU A 58 7.54 15.04 10.78
CA GLU A 58 7.42 14.91 9.30
C GLU A 58 8.75 15.16 8.57
N VAL A 59 9.62 15.99 9.15
CA VAL A 59 10.96 16.30 8.63
C VAL A 59 12.00 15.29 9.12
N PHE A 60 11.73 14.58 10.20
CA PHE A 60 12.75 13.85 10.93
C PHE A 60 12.83 12.36 10.57
N ASP A 61 11.71 11.72 10.24
CA ASP A 61 11.66 10.25 10.09
C ASP A 61 12.63 9.71 9.02
N HIS A 62 12.86 10.47 7.95
CA HIS A 62 13.79 10.09 6.87
C HIS A 62 15.26 10.39 7.20
N LEU A 63 15.52 11.17 8.26
CA LEU A 63 16.86 11.49 8.76
C LEU A 63 17.28 10.62 9.95
N MET A 64 16.39 9.74 10.42
CA MET A 64 16.64 8.88 11.59
C MET A 64 17.99 8.15 11.53
N PRO A 65 18.43 7.54 10.41
CA PRO A 65 19.77 6.94 10.31
C PRO A 65 20.92 7.90 10.62
N ARG A 66 20.86 9.12 10.06
CA ARG A 66 21.88 10.15 10.27
C ARG A 66 21.86 10.65 11.70
N TYR A 67 20.67 10.88 12.25
CA TYR A 67 20.49 11.30 13.63
C TYR A 67 21.05 10.27 14.59
N LEU A 68 20.74 8.99 14.38
CA LEU A 68 21.23 7.90 15.20
C LEU A 68 22.76 7.84 15.18
N CYS A 69 23.37 7.90 13.99
CA CYS A 69 24.83 7.91 13.84
C CYS A 69 25.46 9.13 14.52
N TYR A 70 24.82 10.29 14.47
CA TYR A 70 25.28 11.49 15.16
C TYR A 70 25.18 11.33 16.69
N ARG A 71 24.04 10.82 17.17
CA ARG A 71 23.78 10.63 18.61
C ARG A 71 24.68 9.57 19.25
N VAL A 72 25.07 8.52 18.53
CA VAL A 72 26.10 7.57 19.01
C VAL A 72 27.42 8.28 19.29
N ARG A 73 27.78 9.30 18.51
CA ARG A 73 29.02 10.08 18.70
C ARG A 73 28.86 11.20 19.74
N LYS A 74 27.65 11.76 19.84
CA LYS A 74 27.29 12.86 20.74
C LYS A 74 25.86 12.66 21.27
N PRO A 75 25.68 11.99 22.42
CA PRO A 75 24.36 11.65 22.95
C PRO A 75 23.45 12.86 23.21
N LEU A 76 24.00 13.99 23.65
CA LEU A 76 23.24 15.18 24.05
C LEU A 76 22.16 14.86 25.10
N ASP A 77 20.89 14.84 24.69
CA ASP A 77 19.69 14.85 25.52
C ASP A 77 18.82 13.59 25.38
N VAL A 78 19.33 12.56 24.69
CA VAL A 78 18.62 11.29 24.45
C VAL A 78 19.02 10.23 25.46
N HIS A 79 18.13 9.26 25.67
CA HIS A 79 18.39 8.11 26.53
C HIS A 79 19.51 7.22 25.95
N GLU A 80 20.62 7.11 26.68
CA GLU A 80 21.86 6.50 26.19
C GLU A 80 21.85 4.97 25.98
N PRO A 81 21.07 4.15 26.71
CA PRO A 81 21.18 2.70 26.64
C PRO A 81 21.16 2.09 25.24
N PHE A 82 20.28 2.55 24.35
CA PHE A 82 20.22 2.07 22.98
C PHE A 82 21.49 2.45 22.18
N LEU A 83 22.04 3.65 22.40
CA LEU A 83 23.27 4.11 21.77
C LEU A 83 24.47 3.27 22.20
N VAL A 84 24.57 2.94 23.50
CA VAL A 84 25.61 2.05 24.03
C VAL A 84 25.53 0.67 23.37
N ARG A 85 24.31 0.15 23.18
CA ARG A 85 24.10 -1.13 22.49
C ARG A 85 24.56 -1.07 21.02
N LEU A 86 24.26 0.01 20.31
CA LEU A 86 24.71 0.19 18.93
C LEU A 86 26.23 0.26 18.80
N THR A 87 26.92 0.89 19.75
CA THR A 87 28.39 0.90 19.79
C THR A 87 28.93 -0.53 19.93
N LYS A 88 28.38 -1.32 20.86
CA LYS A 88 28.78 -2.74 21.03
C LYS A 88 28.55 -3.57 19.76
N LEU A 89 27.43 -3.35 19.06
CA LEU A 89 27.13 -4.01 17.79
C LEU A 89 28.12 -3.61 16.69
N ASN A 90 28.49 -2.33 16.64
CA ASN A 90 29.48 -1.84 15.68
C ASN A 90 30.87 -2.42 15.94
N ASP A 91 31.28 -2.52 17.20
CA ASP A 91 32.57 -3.13 17.57
C ASP A 91 32.59 -4.62 17.17
N TYR A 92 31.55 -5.37 17.52
CA TYR A 92 31.38 -6.76 17.07
C TYR A 92 31.49 -6.91 15.55
N LEU A 93 30.79 -6.07 14.78
CA LEU A 93 30.87 -6.11 13.31
C LEU A 93 32.27 -5.79 12.80
N CYS A 94 32.95 -4.82 13.40
CA CYS A 94 34.31 -4.46 13.00
C CYS A 94 35.29 -5.61 13.28
N ASP A 95 35.11 -6.33 14.38
CA ASP A 95 35.95 -7.48 14.74
C ASP A 95 35.73 -8.66 13.78
N GLU A 96 34.47 -9.05 13.54
CA GLU A 96 34.12 -10.14 12.61
C GLU A 96 34.55 -9.85 11.16
N LEU A 97 34.41 -8.59 10.72
CA LEU A 97 34.80 -8.16 9.37
C LEU A 97 36.28 -7.77 9.26
N LYS A 98 37.06 -7.89 10.35
CA LYS A 98 38.50 -7.54 10.42
C LYS A 98 38.80 -6.10 9.98
N ILE A 99 37.97 -5.16 10.43
CA ILE A 99 38.08 -3.73 10.12
C ILE A 99 38.78 -3.01 11.27
N SER A 100 40.04 -2.61 11.04
CA SER A 100 40.83 -1.86 12.04
C SER A 100 40.86 -0.35 11.78
N ASP A 101 40.61 0.10 10.55
CA ASP A 101 40.72 1.50 10.14
C ASP A 101 39.57 2.36 10.71
N PRO A 102 39.87 3.45 11.46
CA PRO A 102 38.85 4.28 12.10
C PRO A 102 37.86 4.93 11.12
N THR A 103 38.29 5.25 9.90
CA THR A 103 37.40 5.83 8.88
C THR A 103 36.36 4.80 8.43
N LYS A 104 36.80 3.58 8.15
CA LYS A 104 35.93 2.46 7.78
C LYS A 104 35.01 2.04 8.93
N LYS A 105 35.47 2.15 10.18
CA LYS A 105 34.61 1.94 11.36
C LYS A 105 33.47 2.97 11.41
N ALA A 106 33.76 4.23 11.09
CA ALA A 106 32.74 5.29 11.05
C ALA A 106 31.72 5.08 9.92
N ASP A 107 32.17 4.62 8.74
CA ASP A 107 31.29 4.28 7.62
C ASP A 107 30.38 3.08 7.96
N LYS A 108 30.94 2.08 8.66
CA LYS A 108 30.17 0.93 9.11
C LYS A 108 29.17 1.25 10.19
N LEU A 109 29.49 2.16 11.11
CA LEU A 109 28.52 2.66 12.07
C LEU A 109 27.35 3.33 11.37
N PHE A 110 27.61 4.13 10.33
CA PHE A 110 26.54 4.76 9.56
C PHE A 110 25.66 3.72 8.84
N ALA A 111 26.28 2.72 8.20
CA ALA A 111 25.55 1.63 7.56
C ALA A 111 24.73 0.81 8.58
N LEU A 112 25.29 0.55 9.76
CA LEU A 112 24.59 -0.10 10.86
C LEU A 112 23.35 0.72 11.27
N CYS A 113 23.50 2.02 11.51
CA CYS A 113 22.37 2.90 11.85
C CYS A 113 21.29 2.91 10.76
N GLN A 114 21.68 2.93 9.49
CA GLN A 114 20.75 2.88 8.37
C GLN A 114 19.99 1.56 8.30
N GLY A 115 20.68 0.44 8.51
CA GLY A 115 20.05 -0.87 8.51
C GLY A 115 19.15 -1.10 9.73
N GLN A 116 19.59 -0.67 10.91
CA GLN A 116 18.80 -0.73 12.14
C GLN A 116 17.52 0.10 12.04
N ALA A 117 17.57 1.28 11.41
CA ALA A 117 16.36 2.06 11.15
C ALA A 117 15.33 1.31 10.28
N LYS A 118 15.78 0.42 9.39
CA LYS A 118 14.89 -0.43 8.56
C LYS A 118 14.43 -1.70 9.26
N ILE A 119 15.25 -2.26 10.16
CA ILE A 119 14.95 -3.52 10.87
C ILE A 119 14.09 -3.26 12.11
N VAL A 120 14.43 -2.25 12.89
CA VAL A 120 13.75 -1.88 14.15
C VAL A 120 12.60 -0.90 13.90
N GLY A 121 12.71 -0.08 12.86
CA GLY A 121 11.73 0.95 12.51
C GLY A 121 12.02 2.30 13.17
N CYS A 122 11.82 3.39 12.42
CA CYS A 122 12.11 4.75 12.89
C CYS A 122 11.28 5.16 14.11
N GLY A 123 10.01 4.76 14.18
CA GLY A 123 9.13 5.06 15.32
C GLY A 123 9.64 4.43 16.60
N VAL A 124 10.02 3.16 16.53
CA VAL A 124 10.58 2.41 17.67
C VAL A 124 11.90 3.01 18.14
N ILE A 125 12.82 3.31 17.21
CA ILE A 125 14.09 3.94 17.57
C ILE A 125 13.86 5.28 18.26
N ARG A 126 12.91 6.07 17.76
CA ARG A 126 12.54 7.34 18.38
C ARG A 126 12.03 7.14 19.80
N ASP A 127 11.15 6.17 20.00
CA ASP A 127 10.59 5.85 21.32
C ASP A 127 11.69 5.38 22.29
N LEU A 128 12.67 4.60 21.82
CA LEU A 128 13.83 4.15 22.62
C LEU A 128 14.79 5.29 22.99
N LEU A 129 14.92 6.30 22.13
CA LEU A 129 15.81 7.44 22.35
C LEU A 129 15.16 8.53 23.20
N TRP A 130 13.84 8.69 23.11
CA TRP A 130 13.09 9.77 23.76
C TRP A 130 12.24 9.29 24.92
N SER A 131 12.40 8.03 25.36
CA SER A 131 11.82 7.55 26.61
C SER A 131 12.47 8.32 27.77
N ASP A 132 11.82 9.37 28.24
CA ASP A 132 12.25 10.07 29.44
C ASP A 132 12.08 9.20 30.68
N SER A 133 12.99 9.37 31.65
CA SER A 133 12.92 8.68 32.94
C SER A 133 11.73 9.12 33.79
N ASP A 134 11.17 10.31 33.53
CA ASP A 134 10.27 11.02 34.45
C ASP A 134 8.92 11.43 33.84
N ASP A 135 8.71 11.26 32.53
CA ASP A 135 7.46 11.69 31.88
C ASP A 135 6.38 10.58 31.96
N GLN A 136 5.54 10.69 32.99
CA GLN A 136 4.33 9.89 33.16
C GLN A 136 3.20 10.25 32.18
N ASP A 137 3.37 11.16 31.21
CA ASP A 137 2.20 11.73 30.52
C ASP A 137 2.00 11.28 29.06
N TRP A 138 3.04 10.99 28.27
CA TRP A 138 2.82 10.58 26.87
C TRP A 138 2.77 9.05 26.67
N MET A 139 3.50 8.29 27.50
CA MET A 139 3.49 6.82 27.59
C MET A 139 3.08 6.32 28.99
N GLY A 140 2.42 7.18 29.76
CA GLY A 140 2.04 7.08 31.17
C GLY A 140 1.30 5.87 31.70
N ARG A 141 1.08 4.83 30.89
CA ARG A 141 0.42 3.61 31.34
C ARG A 141 1.26 2.33 31.24
N ASN A 142 2.43 2.34 30.57
CA ASN A 142 3.17 1.09 30.32
C ASN A 142 4.69 1.12 30.60
N TRP A 143 5.29 2.25 30.99
CA TRP A 143 6.72 2.31 31.31
C TRP A 143 6.96 2.27 32.83
N ASN A 144 6.88 1.08 33.42
CA ASN A 144 7.16 0.87 34.84
C ASN A 144 8.67 0.79 35.12
N SER A 145 9.06 0.84 36.40
CA SER A 145 10.42 0.56 36.90
C SER A 145 11.04 -0.72 36.29
N ASP A 146 10.21 -1.72 35.99
CA ASP A 146 10.60 -2.98 35.36
C ASP A 146 11.28 -2.80 34.00
N ASN A 147 10.92 -1.76 33.23
CA ASN A 147 11.52 -1.49 31.91
C ASN A 147 12.91 -0.84 32.03
N GLN A 148 13.19 -0.09 33.10
CA GLN A 148 14.53 0.46 33.35
C GLN A 148 15.51 -0.63 33.79
N ASP A 149 15.07 -1.52 34.67
CA ASP A 149 15.84 -2.70 35.07
C ASP A 149 16.07 -3.62 33.87
N TRP A 150 15.08 -3.74 32.98
CA TRP A 150 15.24 -4.43 31.71
C TRP A 150 16.30 -3.77 30.81
N LEU A 151 16.28 -2.45 30.59
CA LEU A 151 17.29 -1.77 29.75
C LEU A 151 18.71 -1.90 30.32
N ARG A 152 18.87 -1.84 31.64
CA ARG A 152 20.15 -2.10 32.32
C ARG A 152 20.60 -3.54 32.11
N SER A 153 19.70 -4.51 32.27
CA SER A 153 19.96 -5.93 32.02
C SER A 153 20.31 -6.20 30.56
N TYR A 154 19.57 -5.61 29.63
CA TYR A 154 19.77 -5.69 28.18
C TYR A 154 21.15 -5.19 27.77
N ASN A 155 21.58 -4.05 28.32
CA ASN A 155 22.92 -3.53 28.04
C ASN A 155 24.05 -4.35 28.66
N ALA A 156 23.82 -4.96 29.82
CA ALA A 156 24.79 -5.83 30.47
C ALA A 156 24.91 -7.21 29.78
N ALA A 157 23.84 -7.69 29.15
CA ALA A 157 23.81 -8.98 28.47
C ALA A 157 24.76 -9.03 27.26
N PRO A 158 25.29 -10.21 26.90
CA PRO A 158 26.01 -10.40 25.65
C PRO A 158 25.11 -10.13 24.44
N ILE A 159 25.71 -9.87 23.28
CA ILE A 159 24.97 -9.68 22.03
C ILE A 159 24.36 -11.02 21.62
N SER A 160 23.03 -11.05 21.49
CA SER A 160 22.27 -12.24 21.13
C SER A 160 22.50 -12.64 19.67
N ILE A 161 22.13 -13.87 19.28
CA ILE A 161 22.28 -14.32 17.89
C ILE A 161 21.37 -13.51 16.94
N GLU A 162 20.18 -13.14 17.40
CA GLU A 162 19.21 -12.30 16.70
C GLU A 162 19.78 -10.90 16.42
N GLU A 163 20.40 -10.28 17.43
CA GLU A 163 21.04 -8.97 17.27
C GLU A 163 22.26 -9.04 16.33
N LYS A 164 23.04 -10.13 16.39
CA LYS A 164 24.15 -10.37 15.45
C LYS A 164 23.65 -10.50 14.01
N VAL A 165 22.56 -11.23 13.77
CA VAL A 165 21.92 -11.34 12.45
C VAL A 165 21.42 -9.98 11.98
N ALA A 166 20.72 -9.23 12.84
CA ALA A 166 20.23 -7.89 12.52
C ALA A 166 21.37 -6.93 12.16
N ALA A 167 22.48 -6.97 12.90
CA ALA A 167 23.67 -6.18 12.64
C ALA A 167 24.32 -6.56 11.30
N ALA A 168 24.49 -7.86 11.04
CA ALA A 168 25.04 -8.37 9.78
C ALA A 168 24.18 -7.99 8.57
N MET A 169 22.85 -8.06 8.70
CA MET A 169 21.91 -7.57 7.69
C MET A 169 22.04 -6.07 7.45
N SER A 170 22.17 -5.29 8.52
CA SER A 170 22.26 -3.83 8.43
C SER A 170 23.41 -3.36 7.53
N VAL A 171 24.53 -4.09 7.57
CA VAL A 171 25.71 -3.80 6.75
C VAL A 171 25.81 -4.66 5.49
N CYS A 172 24.78 -5.46 5.19
CA CYS A 172 24.72 -6.41 4.06
C CYS A 172 25.90 -7.40 4.02
N ALA A 173 26.35 -7.90 5.18
CA ALA A 173 27.44 -8.87 5.27
C ALA A 173 26.97 -10.31 5.01
N LEU A 174 26.72 -10.66 3.75
CA LEU A 174 26.23 -11.98 3.34
C LEU A 174 27.07 -13.17 3.87
N PRO A 175 28.42 -13.14 3.86
CA PRO A 175 29.22 -14.25 4.39
C PRO A 175 29.00 -14.49 5.89
N LEU A 176 28.80 -13.41 6.65
CA LEU A 176 28.50 -13.48 8.08
C LEU A 176 27.07 -13.98 8.31
N LEU A 177 26.11 -13.64 7.44
CA LEU A 177 24.77 -14.19 7.52
C LEU A 177 24.72 -15.71 7.28
N HIS A 178 25.52 -16.22 6.35
CA HIS A 178 25.63 -17.67 6.12
C HIS A 178 26.07 -18.44 7.38
N THR A 179 26.91 -17.85 8.22
CA THR A 179 27.37 -18.50 9.46
C THR A 179 26.38 -18.34 10.61
N LEU A 180 25.66 -17.22 10.67
CA LEU A 180 24.76 -16.89 11.78
C LEU A 180 23.35 -17.49 11.64
N LEU A 181 22.78 -17.51 10.43
CA LEU A 181 21.39 -17.95 10.21
C LEU A 181 21.09 -19.40 10.62
N PRO A 182 21.99 -20.38 10.44
CA PRO A 182 21.78 -21.74 10.93
C PRO A 182 21.69 -21.84 12.45
N GLN A 183 22.31 -20.91 13.18
CA GLN A 183 22.32 -20.87 14.65
C GLN A 183 21.02 -20.27 15.21
N LEU A 184 20.20 -19.64 14.37
CA LEU A 184 18.93 -19.06 14.75
C LEU A 184 17.89 -20.18 14.96
N THR A 185 17.61 -20.50 16.23
CA THR A 185 16.75 -21.62 16.65
C THR A 185 15.29 -21.23 16.89
N ALA A 186 15.00 -20.01 17.32
CA ALA A 186 13.64 -19.50 17.48
C ALA A 186 13.62 -17.97 17.39
N TYR A 187 12.55 -17.41 16.84
CA TYR A 187 12.40 -15.96 16.72
C TYR A 187 11.92 -15.33 18.04
N LYS A 188 12.83 -14.72 18.80
CA LYS A 188 12.50 -13.92 19.99
C LYS A 188 13.38 -12.67 19.99
N PHE A 189 12.93 -11.61 19.32
CA PHE A 189 13.66 -10.35 19.37
C PHE A 189 13.56 -9.74 20.78
N TYR A 190 12.40 -9.85 21.46
CA TYR A 190 12.25 -9.33 22.84
C TYR A 190 11.21 -10.07 23.71
N PRO A 191 11.43 -10.14 25.05
CA PRO A 191 10.46 -10.71 25.96
C PRO A 191 9.40 -9.67 26.42
N ARG A 192 8.12 -10.04 26.27
CA ARG A 192 6.94 -9.64 27.07
C ARG A 192 6.96 -8.27 27.78
N GLY A 193 6.21 -7.32 27.23
CA GLY A 193 5.68 -6.13 27.92
C GLY A 193 4.77 -5.37 26.95
N GLY A 194 3.55 -5.01 27.35
CA GLY A 194 2.48 -4.62 26.41
C GLY A 194 2.73 -3.32 25.66
N ALA A 195 2.22 -3.30 24.42
CA ALA A 195 2.11 -2.18 23.48
C ALA A 195 3.42 -1.71 22.80
N CYS A 196 3.37 -1.76 21.47
CA CYS A 196 4.20 -1.02 20.51
C CYS A 196 5.62 -1.52 20.20
N PHE A 197 5.73 -2.68 19.54
CA PHE A 197 6.75 -2.89 18.49
C PHE A 197 6.08 -3.58 17.30
N ARG A 198 5.47 -2.80 16.40
CA ARG A 198 5.00 -3.30 15.09
C ARG A 198 6.13 -3.02 14.10
N GLU A 199 6.89 -4.06 13.75
CA GLU A 199 7.66 -4.27 12.49
C GLU A 199 8.89 -5.16 12.79
N GLU A 200 8.67 -6.48 12.90
CA GLU A 200 9.72 -7.44 13.21
C GLU A 200 9.75 -8.55 12.15
N SER A 201 10.36 -8.27 10.99
CA SER A 201 10.69 -9.32 10.03
C SER A 201 11.96 -8.98 9.25
N TYR A 202 12.97 -9.83 9.38
CA TYR A 202 14.16 -9.79 8.52
C TYR A 202 13.80 -9.85 7.03
N LEU A 203 12.69 -10.51 6.67
CA LEU A 203 12.20 -10.53 5.29
C LEU A 203 11.75 -9.13 4.84
N LEU A 204 10.99 -8.41 5.68
CA LEU A 204 10.58 -7.05 5.39
C LEU A 204 11.79 -6.11 5.29
N ALA A 205 12.76 -6.27 6.19
CA ALA A 205 14.00 -5.50 6.15
C ALA A 205 14.80 -5.76 4.87
N ALA A 206 14.97 -7.02 4.45
CA ALA A 206 15.66 -7.37 3.21
C ALA A 206 14.97 -6.77 1.97
N VAL A 207 13.62 -6.80 1.93
CA VAL A 207 12.84 -6.13 0.87
C VAL A 207 13.02 -4.62 0.92
N SER A 208 12.95 -4.00 2.10
CA SER A 208 13.18 -2.55 2.30
C SER A 208 14.60 -2.12 1.91
N MET A 209 15.58 -3.01 2.04
CA MET A 209 16.95 -2.83 1.57
C MET A 209 17.12 -3.11 0.07
N GLU A 210 16.06 -3.58 -0.61
CA GLU A 210 16.06 -3.97 -2.02
C GLU A 210 17.10 -5.05 -2.37
N ASN A 211 17.50 -5.85 -1.38
CA ASN A 211 18.58 -6.81 -1.51
C ASN A 211 18.03 -8.22 -1.79
N ASN A 212 18.13 -8.64 -3.06
CA ASN A 212 17.63 -9.94 -3.52
C ASN A 212 18.41 -11.12 -2.93
N GLU A 213 19.74 -11.02 -2.86
CA GLU A 213 20.61 -12.08 -2.35
C GLU A 213 20.37 -12.32 -0.86
N MET A 214 20.25 -11.24 -0.09
CA MET A 214 19.90 -11.32 1.33
C MET A 214 18.51 -11.95 1.51
N LEU A 215 17.53 -11.56 0.71
CA LEU A 215 16.20 -12.15 0.79
C LEU A 215 16.24 -13.66 0.51
N GLN A 216 16.90 -14.10 -0.56
CA GLN A 216 17.04 -15.52 -0.89
C GLN A 216 17.73 -16.28 0.24
N LEU A 217 18.82 -15.75 0.79
CA LEU A 217 19.53 -16.37 1.90
C LEU A 217 18.65 -16.56 3.14
N LEU A 218 17.78 -15.60 3.44
CA LEU A 218 16.83 -15.72 4.55
C LEU A 218 15.77 -16.79 4.26
N LEU A 219 15.28 -16.87 3.03
CA LEU A 219 14.29 -17.87 2.60
C LEU A 219 14.87 -19.29 2.62
N ASP A 220 16.11 -19.47 2.16
CA ASP A 220 16.82 -20.77 2.16
C ASP A 220 17.02 -21.34 3.57
N ASN A 221 17.08 -20.47 4.59
CA ASN A 221 17.22 -20.86 5.99
C ASN A 221 15.87 -21.10 6.71
N ASP A 222 14.78 -21.18 5.93
CA ASP A 222 13.41 -21.46 6.39
C ASP A 222 12.94 -20.56 7.54
N LEU A 223 13.37 -19.29 7.52
CA LEU A 223 12.94 -18.27 8.48
C LEU A 223 11.41 -18.17 8.60
N PRO A 224 10.62 -18.27 7.50
CA PRO A 224 9.16 -18.35 7.54
C PRO A 224 8.60 -19.45 8.48
N ALA A 225 9.23 -20.64 8.54
CA ALA A 225 8.81 -21.70 9.44
C ALA A 225 9.28 -21.51 10.89
N LYS A 226 10.34 -20.70 11.10
CA LYS A 226 10.91 -20.41 12.42
C LYS A 226 10.14 -19.35 13.22
N PHE A 227 9.10 -18.73 12.65
CA PHE A 227 8.23 -17.79 13.38
C PHE A 227 7.38 -18.52 14.42
N THR A 228 7.25 -17.92 15.59
CA THR A 228 6.68 -18.54 16.80
C THR A 228 5.17 -18.76 16.75
N THR A 229 4.44 -18.06 15.87
CA THR A 229 3.01 -18.30 15.63
C THR A 229 2.65 -18.20 14.13
N PRO A 230 1.93 -19.18 13.55
CA PRO A 230 1.55 -19.18 12.13
C PRO A 230 0.71 -17.97 11.70
N SER A 231 -0.04 -17.36 12.63
CA SER A 231 -0.86 -16.19 12.35
C SER A 231 -0.03 -14.93 12.15
N SER A 232 1.03 -14.73 12.95
CA SER A 232 1.91 -13.57 12.81
C SER A 232 2.83 -13.69 11.59
N ALA A 233 3.30 -14.90 11.27
CA ALA A 233 4.12 -15.16 10.08
C ALA A 233 3.42 -14.74 8.78
N GLY A 234 2.10 -15.00 8.68
CA GLY A 234 1.30 -14.60 7.52
C GLY A 234 1.21 -13.09 7.33
N ASP A 235 0.97 -12.35 8.40
CA ASP A 235 0.85 -10.88 8.35
C ASP A 235 2.18 -10.21 7.91
N TYR A 236 3.33 -10.74 8.38
CA TYR A 236 4.63 -10.18 8.03
C TYR A 236 5.08 -10.50 6.60
N ILE A 237 4.85 -11.73 6.13
CA ILE A 237 5.17 -12.08 4.74
C ILE A 237 4.24 -11.30 3.79
N GLU A 238 2.97 -11.08 4.17
CA GLU A 238 2.05 -10.23 3.41
C GLU A 238 2.53 -8.76 3.34
N GLU A 239 3.02 -8.20 4.45
CA GLU A 239 3.64 -6.88 4.47
C GLU A 239 4.86 -6.79 3.54
N ALA A 240 5.76 -7.77 3.64
CA ALA A 240 6.95 -7.85 2.79
C ALA A 240 6.60 -7.98 1.30
N MET A 241 5.60 -8.80 0.96
CA MET A 241 5.07 -8.90 -0.40
C MET A 241 4.49 -7.56 -0.88
N ARG A 242 3.74 -6.85 -0.04
CA ARG A 242 3.18 -5.54 -0.39
C ARG A 242 4.26 -4.51 -0.67
N LEU A 243 5.32 -4.50 0.11
CA LEU A 243 6.46 -3.61 -0.11
C LEU A 243 7.19 -3.98 -1.41
N ALA A 244 7.40 -5.27 -1.68
CA ALA A 244 8.03 -5.74 -2.92
C ALA A 244 7.22 -5.35 -4.17
N ILE A 245 5.88 -5.43 -4.10
CA ILE A 245 4.96 -4.94 -5.14
C ILE A 245 5.09 -3.43 -5.33
N LYS A 246 5.16 -2.65 -4.25
CA LYS A 246 5.35 -1.20 -4.33
C LYS A 246 6.68 -0.83 -4.99
N GLN A 247 7.71 -1.64 -4.77
CA GLN A 247 9.01 -1.53 -5.44
C GLN A 247 9.01 -2.09 -6.88
N SER A 248 7.87 -2.59 -7.38
CA SER A 248 7.73 -3.25 -8.69
C SER A 248 8.72 -4.41 -8.89
N SER A 249 9.04 -5.16 -7.84
CA SER A 249 9.99 -6.28 -7.91
C SER A 249 9.27 -7.62 -8.03
N THR A 250 9.25 -8.17 -9.25
CA THR A 250 8.65 -9.48 -9.52
C THR A 250 9.37 -10.61 -8.78
N ALA A 251 10.70 -10.64 -8.85
CA ALA A 251 11.51 -11.70 -8.24
C ALA A 251 11.29 -11.81 -6.72
N ARG A 252 11.31 -10.69 -5.98
CA ARG A 252 11.08 -10.69 -4.52
C ARG A 252 9.65 -11.11 -4.17
N THR A 253 8.67 -10.58 -4.91
CA THR A 253 7.26 -10.88 -4.66
C THR A 253 6.97 -12.37 -4.82
N LEU A 254 7.46 -12.97 -5.91
CA LEU A 254 7.25 -14.40 -6.17
C LEU A 254 8.00 -15.28 -5.18
N ALA A 255 9.24 -14.95 -4.83
CA ALA A 255 10.00 -15.70 -3.83
C ALA A 255 9.33 -15.69 -2.45
N LEU A 256 8.83 -14.52 -2.01
CA LEU A 256 8.07 -14.40 -0.76
C LEU A 256 6.76 -15.19 -0.82
N PHE A 257 6.10 -15.19 -1.97
CA PHE A 257 4.86 -15.94 -2.15
C PHE A 257 5.10 -17.46 -2.12
N ASP A 258 6.16 -17.95 -2.77
CA ASP A 258 6.57 -19.36 -2.71
C ASP A 258 6.88 -19.80 -1.28
N ALA A 259 7.62 -18.96 -0.54
CA ALA A 259 7.89 -19.18 0.87
C ALA A 259 6.61 -19.21 1.72
N PHE A 260 5.67 -18.31 1.44
CA PHE A 260 4.37 -18.28 2.12
C PHE A 260 3.53 -19.53 1.86
N LEU A 261 3.54 -20.06 0.63
CA LEU A 261 2.87 -21.32 0.29
C LEU A 261 3.48 -22.51 1.05
N ALA A 262 4.81 -22.51 1.24
CA ALA A 262 5.52 -23.57 1.97
C ALA A 262 5.10 -23.67 3.46
N VAL A 263 4.74 -22.55 4.10
CA VAL A 263 4.37 -22.50 5.54
C VAL A 263 3.06 -23.25 5.86
N LYS A 264 2.33 -23.79 4.87
CA LYS A 264 1.06 -24.54 5.06
C LYS A 264 0.09 -23.86 6.04
N SER A 265 0.00 -22.53 5.99
CA SER A 265 -0.92 -21.77 6.85
C SER A 265 -2.36 -21.90 6.35
N GLY A 266 -3.34 -21.86 7.26
CA GLY A 266 -4.77 -21.86 6.89
C GLY A 266 -5.23 -20.60 6.14
N CYS A 267 -4.40 -19.54 6.10
CA CYS A 267 -4.71 -18.23 5.53
C CYS A 267 -4.30 -18.08 4.05
N GLN A 268 -3.94 -19.16 3.36
CA GLN A 268 -3.40 -19.07 2.00
C GLN A 268 -4.33 -18.32 1.02
N LYS A 269 -5.64 -18.52 1.14
CA LYS A 269 -6.64 -17.90 0.25
C LYS A 269 -6.75 -16.40 0.44
N THR A 270 -6.69 -15.92 1.68
CA THR A 270 -6.81 -14.49 1.99
C THR A 270 -5.56 -13.77 1.53
N ALA A 271 -4.38 -14.30 1.83
CA ALA A 271 -3.10 -13.72 1.41
C ALA A 271 -2.98 -13.69 -0.12
N TYR A 272 -3.26 -14.79 -0.83
CA TYR A 272 -3.26 -14.82 -2.30
C TYR A 272 -4.12 -13.70 -2.92
N ASN A 273 -5.36 -13.58 -2.47
CA ASN A 273 -6.27 -12.56 -3.00
C ASN A 273 -5.88 -11.14 -2.56
N SER A 274 -5.30 -10.98 -1.38
CA SER A 274 -4.76 -9.70 -0.91
C SER A 274 -3.58 -9.25 -1.76
N THR A 275 -2.60 -10.13 -1.97
CA THR A 275 -1.42 -9.88 -2.81
C THR A 275 -1.81 -9.54 -4.25
N LEU A 276 -2.72 -10.32 -4.87
CA LEU A 276 -3.25 -10.01 -6.20
C LEU A 276 -3.93 -8.64 -6.24
N LYS A 277 -4.78 -8.33 -5.25
CA LYS A 277 -5.45 -7.02 -5.15
C LYS A 277 -4.43 -5.89 -5.07
N HIS A 278 -3.36 -6.05 -4.29
CA HIS A 278 -2.31 -5.05 -4.17
C HIS A 278 -1.54 -4.88 -5.49
N ALA A 279 -1.19 -5.96 -6.18
CA ALA A 279 -0.54 -5.91 -7.50
C ALA A 279 -1.38 -5.17 -8.53
N ILE A 280 -2.70 -5.42 -8.57
CA ILE A 280 -3.64 -4.73 -9.47
C ILE A 280 -3.81 -3.25 -9.09
N MET A 281 -3.84 -2.92 -7.80
CA MET A 281 -4.05 -1.53 -7.37
C MET A 281 -2.86 -0.60 -7.67
N GLN A 282 -1.66 -1.16 -7.84
CA GLN A 282 -0.44 -0.42 -8.14
C GLN A 282 -0.07 -0.46 -9.64
N SER A 283 -0.91 -1.07 -10.48
CA SER A 283 -0.58 -1.50 -11.85
C SER A 283 -0.52 -0.39 -12.91
N SER A 284 -0.03 0.81 -12.58
CA SER A 284 0.26 1.83 -13.61
C SER A 284 1.49 1.47 -14.47
N SER A 285 2.15 0.33 -14.23
CA SER A 285 3.35 -0.14 -14.93
C SER A 285 3.18 -1.58 -15.45
N GLU A 286 3.81 -1.87 -16.60
CA GLU A 286 3.89 -3.19 -17.24
C GLU A 286 4.43 -4.27 -16.31
N THR A 287 5.39 -3.94 -15.43
CA THR A 287 6.04 -4.87 -14.49
C THR A 287 5.08 -5.58 -13.52
N ASN A 288 3.90 -5.01 -13.26
CA ASN A 288 2.93 -5.61 -12.36
C ASN A 288 2.13 -6.76 -13.00
N ILE A 289 2.09 -6.87 -14.33
CA ILE A 289 1.41 -8.00 -14.98
C ILE A 289 2.19 -9.31 -14.79
N ASP A 290 3.52 -9.25 -14.77
CA ASP A 290 4.40 -10.39 -14.51
C ASP A 290 4.19 -10.95 -13.09
N ILE A 291 3.88 -10.06 -12.14
CA ILE A 291 3.51 -10.46 -10.77
C ILE A 291 2.16 -11.17 -10.80
N VAL A 292 1.15 -10.62 -11.49
CA VAL A 292 -0.19 -11.22 -11.55
C VAL A 292 -0.15 -12.61 -12.21
N THR A 293 0.53 -12.73 -13.35
CA THR A 293 0.70 -14.02 -14.06
C THR A 293 1.48 -15.00 -13.20
N GLY A 294 2.63 -14.58 -12.66
CA GLY A 294 3.46 -15.44 -11.82
C GLY A 294 2.78 -15.92 -10.53
N LEU A 295 1.87 -15.14 -9.95
CA LEU A 295 1.04 -15.54 -8.81
C LEU A 295 -0.03 -16.56 -9.22
N ILE A 296 -0.65 -16.39 -10.38
CA ILE A 296 -1.67 -17.31 -10.90
C ILE A 296 -1.06 -18.67 -11.26
N ASP A 297 0.11 -18.67 -11.90
CA ASP A 297 0.83 -19.89 -12.30
C ASP A 297 1.24 -20.76 -11.10
N ARG A 298 1.39 -20.14 -9.92
CA ARG A 298 1.67 -20.83 -8.65
C ARG A 298 0.41 -21.38 -7.99
N CYS A 299 -0.77 -20.94 -8.41
CA CYS A 299 -2.07 -21.35 -7.87
C CYS A 299 -3.07 -21.80 -8.96
N PRO A 300 -2.71 -22.71 -9.90
CA PRO A 300 -3.53 -22.99 -11.08
C PRO A 300 -4.84 -23.75 -10.78
N GLY A 301 -4.90 -24.59 -9.73
CA GLY A 301 -6.06 -25.47 -9.47
C GLY A 301 -6.69 -25.42 -8.07
N GLY A 302 -6.11 -24.68 -7.12
CA GLY A 302 -6.56 -24.71 -5.72
C GLY A 302 -7.32 -23.46 -5.25
N GLN A 303 -7.02 -22.30 -5.84
CA GLN A 303 -7.44 -21.01 -5.28
C GLN A 303 -8.20 -20.17 -6.30
N LYS A 304 -9.51 -20.07 -6.10
CA LYS A 304 -10.38 -19.22 -6.93
C LYS A 304 -10.02 -17.75 -6.70
N VAL A 305 -9.73 -17.03 -7.79
CA VAL A 305 -9.63 -15.57 -7.78
C VAL A 305 -10.96 -15.01 -7.29
N HIS A 306 -10.91 -14.23 -6.21
CA HIS A 306 -12.12 -13.70 -5.60
C HIS A 306 -12.74 -12.66 -6.53
N THR A 307 -14.07 -12.68 -6.67
CA THR A 307 -14.80 -11.76 -7.55
C THR A 307 -14.45 -10.29 -7.27
N GLN A 308 -14.19 -9.91 -6.02
CA GLN A 308 -13.77 -8.54 -5.69
C GLN A 308 -12.42 -8.14 -6.30
N VAL A 309 -11.46 -9.06 -6.39
CA VAL A 309 -10.13 -8.83 -6.99
C VAL A 309 -10.30 -8.60 -8.48
N PHE A 310 -11.02 -9.49 -9.16
CA PHE A 310 -11.34 -9.37 -10.58
C PHE A 310 -12.13 -8.08 -10.90
N THR A 311 -13.11 -7.76 -10.06
CA THR A 311 -13.89 -6.52 -10.14
C THR A 311 -13.01 -5.27 -10.01
N LYS A 312 -11.94 -5.33 -9.22
CA LYS A 312 -10.99 -4.23 -9.04
C LYS A 312 -10.13 -4.01 -10.30
N ALA A 313 -9.66 -5.08 -10.93
CA ALA A 313 -8.97 -5.00 -12.24
C ALA A 313 -9.87 -4.37 -13.30
N CYS A 314 -11.14 -4.80 -13.35
CA CYS A 314 -12.13 -4.22 -14.26
C CYS A 314 -12.37 -2.73 -14.01
N LYS A 315 -12.45 -2.33 -12.72
CA LYS A 315 -12.65 -0.93 -12.32
C LYS A 315 -11.47 -0.02 -12.72
N TYR A 316 -10.24 -0.52 -12.68
CA TYR A 316 -9.04 0.26 -13.00
C TYR A 316 -8.63 0.20 -14.48
N GLY A 317 -9.30 -0.62 -15.28
CA GLY A 317 -9.00 -0.72 -16.71
C GLY A 317 -7.75 -1.53 -17.02
N ASN A 318 -7.31 -2.40 -16.11
CA ASN A 318 -6.15 -3.26 -16.35
C ASN A 318 -6.55 -4.43 -17.26
N VAL A 319 -6.48 -4.20 -18.58
CA VAL A 319 -6.92 -5.15 -19.61
C VAL A 319 -6.14 -6.46 -19.54
N ASP A 320 -4.82 -6.40 -19.35
CA ASP A 320 -3.97 -7.59 -19.34
C ASP A 320 -4.27 -8.48 -18.14
N ALA A 321 -4.42 -7.88 -16.95
CA ALA A 321 -4.83 -8.64 -15.76
C ALA A 321 -6.23 -9.23 -15.94
N VAL A 322 -7.16 -8.52 -16.58
CA VAL A 322 -8.50 -9.05 -16.89
C VAL A 322 -8.41 -10.27 -17.80
N LYS A 323 -7.62 -10.22 -18.89
CA LYS A 323 -7.43 -11.36 -19.80
C LYS A 323 -6.87 -12.57 -19.07
N VAL A 324 -5.80 -12.35 -18.31
CA VAL A 324 -5.15 -13.39 -17.49
C VAL A 324 -6.11 -14.02 -16.48
N PHE A 325 -6.95 -13.21 -15.81
CA PHE A 325 -7.98 -13.75 -14.90
C PHE A 325 -9.09 -14.51 -15.63
N LEU A 326 -9.53 -14.05 -16.81
CA LEU A 326 -10.55 -14.72 -17.61
C LEU A 326 -10.07 -16.09 -18.10
N GLU A 327 -8.82 -16.18 -18.57
CA GLU A 327 -8.18 -17.44 -18.95
C GLU A 327 -8.12 -18.42 -17.77
N HIS A 328 -7.66 -17.97 -16.60
CA HIS A 328 -7.64 -18.80 -15.39
C HIS A 328 -9.02 -19.26 -14.93
N MET A 329 -10.04 -18.39 -15.03
CA MET A 329 -11.42 -18.73 -14.67
C MET A 329 -12.09 -19.67 -15.67
N ALA A 330 -11.75 -19.57 -16.96
CA ALA A 330 -12.24 -20.49 -17.99
C ALA A 330 -11.72 -21.91 -17.75
N VAL A 331 -10.44 -22.07 -17.41
CA VAL A 331 -9.85 -23.35 -17.01
C VAL A 331 -10.55 -23.95 -15.78
N ASN A 332 -10.97 -23.10 -14.84
CA ASN A 332 -11.59 -23.50 -13.57
C ASN A 332 -13.13 -23.54 -13.58
N ASN A 333 -13.79 -23.43 -14.74
CA ASN A 333 -15.26 -23.39 -14.89
C ASN A 333 -15.96 -22.38 -13.97
N ALA A 334 -15.33 -21.23 -13.71
CA ALA A 334 -15.76 -20.24 -12.70
C ALA A 334 -16.41 -18.97 -13.31
N THR A 335 -16.81 -19.00 -14.58
CA THR A 335 -17.33 -17.84 -15.33
C THR A 335 -18.79 -17.46 -15.02
N SER A 336 -19.45 -18.15 -14.09
CA SER A 336 -20.87 -17.92 -13.76
C SER A 336 -21.19 -16.57 -13.10
N HIS A 337 -20.16 -15.83 -12.65
CA HIS A 337 -20.29 -14.60 -11.85
C HIS A 337 -19.62 -13.36 -12.50
N LEU A 338 -19.69 -13.22 -13.83
CA LEU A 338 -19.09 -12.08 -14.55
C LEU A 338 -19.94 -10.79 -14.57
N THR A 339 -21.19 -10.82 -14.07
CA THR A 339 -22.10 -9.66 -14.06
C THR A 339 -21.56 -8.45 -13.27
N LEU A 340 -21.09 -8.68 -12.05
CA LEU A 340 -20.54 -7.62 -11.20
C LEU A 340 -19.25 -6.99 -11.79
N PRO A 341 -18.28 -7.79 -12.28
CA PRO A 341 -17.14 -7.30 -13.04
C PRO A 341 -17.51 -6.44 -14.26
N LEU A 342 -18.44 -6.92 -15.10
CA LEU A 342 -18.95 -6.18 -16.27
C LEU A 342 -19.52 -4.82 -15.86
N ASN A 343 -20.35 -4.81 -14.81
CA ASN A 343 -20.96 -3.59 -14.29
C ASN A 343 -19.91 -2.56 -13.82
N ARG A 344 -18.79 -3.01 -13.23
CA ARG A 344 -17.70 -2.08 -12.86
C ARG A 344 -16.91 -1.57 -14.05
N ALA A 345 -16.65 -2.40 -15.06
CA ALA A 345 -16.00 -1.96 -16.29
C ALA A 345 -16.83 -0.88 -17.00
N ILE A 346 -18.15 -1.06 -17.08
CA ILE A 346 -19.11 -0.09 -17.62
C ILE A 346 -19.15 1.20 -16.79
N GLN A 347 -19.14 1.09 -15.45
CA GLN A 347 -19.10 2.26 -14.56
C GLN A 347 -17.85 3.11 -14.75
N SER A 348 -16.70 2.47 -14.95
CA SER A 348 -15.43 3.16 -15.17
C SER A 348 -15.20 3.58 -16.62
N GLY A 349 -15.98 3.07 -17.59
CA GLY A 349 -15.87 3.43 -19.00
C GLY A 349 -14.69 2.79 -19.74
N HIS A 350 -14.17 1.66 -19.24
CA HIS A 350 -13.02 0.98 -19.86
C HIS A 350 -13.46 0.05 -21.00
N ALA A 351 -13.62 0.61 -22.20
CA ALA A 351 -14.04 -0.08 -23.43
C ALA A 351 -13.37 -1.46 -23.64
N ALA A 352 -12.04 -1.51 -23.67
CA ALA A 352 -11.29 -2.75 -23.89
C ALA A 352 -11.55 -3.83 -22.83
N VAL A 353 -11.84 -3.44 -21.58
CA VAL A 353 -12.21 -4.38 -20.52
C VAL A 353 -13.64 -4.87 -20.70
N ILE A 354 -14.57 -4.00 -21.11
CA ILE A 354 -15.97 -4.38 -21.39
C ILE A 354 -15.99 -5.44 -22.50
N ASP A 355 -15.24 -5.21 -23.59
CA ASP A 355 -15.12 -6.17 -24.69
C ASP A 355 -14.59 -7.52 -24.22
N ALA A 356 -13.48 -7.53 -23.49
CA ALA A 356 -12.87 -8.76 -22.97
C ALA A 356 -13.82 -9.56 -22.06
N VAL A 357 -14.56 -8.89 -21.17
CA VAL A 357 -15.50 -9.55 -20.24
C VAL A 357 -16.73 -10.10 -20.99
N LEU A 358 -17.23 -9.39 -22.00
CA LEU A 358 -18.32 -9.87 -22.86
C LEU A 358 -17.91 -11.07 -23.71
N GLU A 359 -16.71 -11.06 -24.27
CA GLU A 359 -16.14 -12.17 -25.05
C GLU A 359 -15.98 -13.44 -24.20
N ALA A 360 -15.71 -13.29 -22.90
CA ALA A 360 -15.68 -14.41 -21.96
C ALA A 360 -17.06 -14.94 -21.55
N GLY A 361 -18.15 -14.47 -22.18
CA GLY A 361 -19.50 -14.99 -21.98
C GLY A 361 -20.28 -14.30 -20.84
N ALA A 362 -19.90 -13.09 -20.44
CA ALA A 362 -20.71 -12.31 -19.51
C ALA A 362 -22.07 -11.98 -20.13
N ASP A 363 -23.15 -12.24 -19.39
CA ASP A 363 -24.50 -11.92 -19.83
C ASP A 363 -24.71 -10.39 -19.85
N ILE A 364 -24.88 -9.87 -21.06
CA ILE A 364 -25.02 -8.45 -21.37
C ILE A 364 -26.31 -7.83 -20.81
N ASN A 365 -27.30 -8.63 -20.44
CA ASN A 365 -28.59 -8.18 -19.91
C ASN A 365 -28.80 -8.51 -18.43
N LYS A 366 -27.93 -9.35 -17.83
CA LYS A 366 -28.09 -9.81 -16.44
C LYS A 366 -27.90 -8.67 -15.44
N THR A 367 -28.88 -8.49 -14.57
CA THR A 367 -28.85 -7.48 -13.50
C THR A 367 -27.92 -7.90 -12.36
N ASP A 368 -27.40 -6.91 -11.62
CA ASP A 368 -26.56 -7.18 -10.45
C ASP A 368 -27.36 -7.96 -9.40
N TYR A 369 -26.86 -9.14 -8.99
CA TYR A 369 -27.47 -9.89 -7.89
C TYR A 369 -27.07 -9.25 -6.58
N GLY A 370 -27.97 -8.44 -6.04
CA GLY A 370 -27.85 -7.95 -4.69
C GLY A 370 -29.08 -7.16 -4.31
N SER A 371 -29.88 -7.71 -3.41
CA SER A 371 -30.76 -6.94 -2.53
C SER A 371 -29.88 -6.01 -1.68
N ARG A 372 -29.33 -4.96 -2.32
CA ARG A 372 -28.57 -3.93 -1.63
C ARG A 372 -29.60 -2.99 -1.09
N ILE A 373 -29.71 -2.97 0.22
CA ILE A 373 -30.54 -2.02 0.94
C ILE A 373 -29.64 -0.81 1.24
N ASP A 374 -30.09 0.39 0.92
CA ASP A 374 -29.37 1.61 1.30
C ASP A 374 -29.38 1.80 2.83
N SER A 375 -28.62 2.77 3.36
CA SER A 375 -28.58 3.04 4.81
C SER A 375 -29.94 3.42 5.42
N ARG A 376 -30.98 3.59 4.60
CA ARG A 376 -32.35 3.93 4.98
C ARG A 376 -33.33 2.76 4.86
N GLY A 377 -32.86 1.55 4.56
CA GLY A 377 -33.75 0.40 4.44
C GLY A 377 -34.39 0.24 3.05
N ILE A 378 -33.99 1.03 2.04
CA ILE A 378 -34.61 1.03 0.70
C ILE A 378 -33.84 0.10 -0.24
N ALA A 379 -34.52 -0.84 -0.89
CA ALA A 379 -33.95 -1.67 -1.94
C ALA A 379 -33.44 -0.79 -3.10
N ILE A 380 -32.14 -0.87 -3.38
CA ILE A 380 -31.53 -0.24 -4.55
C ILE A 380 -32.01 -1.03 -5.78
N PRO A 381 -32.55 -0.36 -6.81
CA PRO A 381 -33.08 -1.05 -7.98
C PRO A 381 -32.00 -1.89 -8.65
N GLU A 382 -32.34 -3.12 -9.01
CA GLU A 382 -31.54 -3.98 -9.88
C GLU A 382 -31.33 -3.27 -11.21
N LEU A 383 -30.13 -2.74 -11.44
CA LEU A 383 -29.80 -2.06 -12.68
C LEU A 383 -29.19 -3.07 -13.65
N SER A 384 -29.72 -3.10 -14.86
CA SER A 384 -29.11 -3.79 -15.99
C SER A 384 -27.79 -3.10 -16.40
N PRO A 385 -26.87 -3.83 -17.04
CA PRO A 385 -25.62 -3.26 -17.56
C PRO A 385 -25.87 -2.02 -18.44
N MET A 386 -26.93 -2.06 -19.25
CA MET A 386 -27.37 -0.97 -20.11
C MET A 386 -27.85 0.27 -19.32
N GLU A 387 -28.60 0.09 -18.23
CA GLU A 387 -29.03 1.21 -17.38
C GLU A 387 -27.85 1.84 -16.64
N ILE A 388 -26.84 1.05 -16.29
CA ILE A 388 -25.58 1.55 -15.74
C ILE A 388 -24.84 2.37 -16.79
N ALA A 389 -24.72 1.87 -18.02
CA ALA A 389 -24.09 2.58 -19.13
C ALA A 389 -24.77 3.93 -19.44
N ILE A 390 -26.11 3.98 -19.40
CA ILE A 390 -26.89 5.21 -19.59
C ILE A 390 -26.59 6.25 -18.51
N LYS A 391 -26.26 5.82 -17.28
CA LYS A 391 -25.87 6.72 -16.20
C LYS A 391 -24.43 7.23 -16.35
N THR A 392 -23.55 6.46 -16.99
CA THR A 392 -22.10 6.74 -17.04
C THR A 392 -21.71 7.53 -18.28
N GLY A 393 -22.16 7.15 -19.49
CA GLY A 393 -21.82 7.87 -20.71
C GLY A 393 -22.15 7.13 -22.01
N GLN A 394 -22.07 7.84 -23.14
CA GLN A 394 -22.48 7.33 -24.47
C GLN A 394 -21.58 6.22 -25.03
N GLY A 395 -20.29 6.21 -24.69
CA GLY A 395 -19.34 5.22 -25.21
C GLY A 395 -19.71 3.79 -24.81
N ALA A 396 -19.97 3.57 -23.52
CA ALA A 396 -20.39 2.26 -23.03
C ALA A 396 -21.77 1.84 -23.58
N VAL A 397 -22.69 2.80 -23.79
CA VAL A 397 -24.00 2.51 -24.39
C VAL A 397 -23.85 2.05 -25.83
N SER A 398 -23.04 2.74 -26.63
CA SER A 398 -22.81 2.39 -28.03
C SER A 398 -22.23 0.97 -28.15
N MET A 399 -21.19 0.68 -27.37
CA MET A 399 -20.57 -0.65 -27.32
C MET A 399 -21.54 -1.76 -26.94
N LEU A 400 -22.37 -1.57 -25.91
CA LEU A 400 -23.36 -2.57 -25.51
C LEU A 400 -24.42 -2.79 -26.61
N LEU A 401 -24.85 -1.73 -27.29
CA LEU A 401 -25.83 -1.83 -28.38
C LEU A 401 -25.27 -2.55 -29.60
N GLU A 402 -24.01 -2.29 -29.97
CA GLU A 402 -23.30 -3.01 -31.04
C GLU A 402 -23.22 -4.51 -30.75
N ARG A 403 -23.06 -4.89 -29.48
CA ARG A 403 -23.06 -6.29 -29.00
C ARG A 403 -24.46 -6.87 -28.77
N GLY A 404 -25.52 -6.17 -29.17
CA GLY A 404 -26.90 -6.67 -29.13
C GLY A 404 -27.61 -6.56 -27.78
N ALA A 405 -27.16 -5.69 -26.87
CA ALA A 405 -27.84 -5.46 -25.60
C ALA A 405 -29.28 -4.96 -25.78
N THR A 406 -30.18 -5.40 -24.91
CA THR A 406 -31.58 -4.99 -24.97
C THR A 406 -31.71 -3.52 -24.59
N VAL A 407 -32.33 -2.72 -25.46
CA VAL A 407 -32.62 -1.32 -25.14
C VAL A 407 -33.66 -1.25 -24.00
N PRO A 408 -33.43 -0.45 -22.94
CA PRO A 408 -34.29 -0.42 -21.76
C PRO A 408 -35.57 0.38 -22.01
N SER A 409 -36.47 0.42 -21.02
CA SER A 409 -37.75 1.13 -21.15
C SER A 409 -37.60 2.64 -21.42
N LEU A 410 -38.55 3.20 -22.17
CA LEU A 410 -38.64 4.62 -22.55
C LEU A 410 -38.61 5.58 -21.35
N THR A 411 -39.03 5.11 -20.17
CA THR A 411 -39.05 5.87 -18.92
C THR A 411 -37.66 6.31 -18.46
N ILE A 412 -36.59 5.68 -18.94
CA ILE A 412 -35.22 5.94 -18.46
C ILE A 412 -34.47 6.89 -19.40
N TRP A 413 -34.87 6.98 -20.67
CA TRP A 413 -34.12 7.68 -21.72
C TRP A 413 -34.17 9.20 -21.56
N TYR A 414 -35.31 9.74 -21.14
CA TYR A 414 -35.56 11.19 -21.17
C TYR A 414 -34.71 11.99 -20.18
N ARG A 415 -34.24 11.35 -19.10
CA ARG A 415 -33.50 12.00 -18.01
C ARG A 415 -32.05 12.35 -18.37
N ARG A 416 -31.55 11.90 -19.53
CA ARG A 416 -30.13 12.01 -19.93
C ARG A 416 -29.87 12.90 -21.15
N GLY A 417 -30.88 13.64 -21.60
CA GLY A 417 -30.75 14.64 -22.66
C GLY A 417 -31.00 14.11 -24.08
N ARG A 418 -30.97 15.03 -25.06
CA ARG A 418 -31.38 14.78 -26.46
C ARG A 418 -30.51 13.75 -27.17
N SER A 419 -29.19 13.82 -26.96
CA SER A 419 -28.23 12.97 -27.67
C SER A 419 -28.35 11.49 -27.27
N MET A 420 -28.38 11.19 -25.96
CA MET A 420 -28.64 9.83 -25.46
C MET A 420 -30.00 9.28 -25.93
N TYR A 421 -31.04 10.14 -25.95
CA TYR A 421 -32.36 9.75 -26.45
C TYR A 421 -32.34 9.38 -27.94
N SER A 422 -31.63 10.14 -28.79
CA SER A 422 -31.52 9.83 -30.22
C SER A 422 -30.85 8.47 -30.43
N LEU A 423 -29.74 8.25 -29.72
CA LEU A 423 -28.96 7.02 -29.81
C LEU A 423 -29.77 5.77 -29.42
N LEU A 424 -30.44 5.81 -28.25
CA LEU A 424 -31.30 4.70 -27.80
C LEU A 424 -32.53 4.51 -28.71
N ARG A 425 -33.07 5.61 -29.26
CA ARG A 425 -34.19 5.55 -30.20
C ARG A 425 -33.79 4.88 -31.51
N GLU A 426 -32.66 5.27 -32.09
CA GLU A 426 -32.13 4.68 -33.32
C GLU A 426 -31.87 3.18 -33.13
N ALA A 427 -31.22 2.81 -32.02
CA ALA A 427 -30.98 1.41 -31.70
C ALA A 427 -32.26 0.61 -31.46
N ARG A 428 -33.28 1.18 -30.78
CA ARG A 428 -34.57 0.49 -30.60
C ARG A 428 -35.33 0.33 -31.92
N ILE A 429 -35.25 1.32 -32.81
CA ILE A 429 -35.83 1.22 -34.16
C ILE A 429 -35.12 0.10 -34.93
N ALA A 430 -33.79 0.02 -34.86
CA ALA A 430 -33.02 -1.05 -35.48
C ALA A 430 -33.39 -2.44 -34.92
N GLN A 431 -33.56 -2.57 -33.60
CA GLN A 431 -33.90 -3.85 -32.96
C GLN A 431 -35.35 -4.30 -33.18
N THR A 432 -36.31 -3.37 -33.25
CA THR A 432 -37.75 -3.72 -33.21
C THR A 432 -38.51 -3.37 -34.50
N GLY A 433 -37.91 -2.60 -35.41
CA GLY A 433 -38.56 -2.08 -36.62
C GLY A 433 -39.67 -1.05 -36.36
N ARG A 434 -39.99 -0.74 -35.10
CA ARG A 434 -41.11 0.15 -34.73
C ARG A 434 -40.66 1.61 -34.76
N LYS A 435 -41.39 2.46 -35.49
CA LYS A 435 -41.19 3.91 -35.46
C LYS A 435 -41.48 4.43 -34.05
N LEU A 436 -40.52 5.16 -33.49
CA LEU A 436 -40.63 5.79 -32.17
C LEU A 436 -40.71 7.31 -32.28
N ARG A 437 -41.34 7.94 -31.29
CA ARG A 437 -41.47 9.40 -31.19
C ARG A 437 -40.10 10.06 -31.09
N THR A 438 -39.99 11.30 -31.57
CA THR A 438 -38.77 12.10 -31.43
C THR A 438 -38.67 12.69 -30.02
N TRP A 439 -37.47 13.17 -29.65
CA TRP A 439 -37.24 13.75 -28.33
C TRP A 439 -38.18 14.93 -28.04
N GLU A 440 -38.39 15.82 -29.01
CA GLU A 440 -39.29 16.97 -28.86
C GLU A 440 -40.75 16.55 -28.68
N GLN A 441 -41.20 15.56 -29.45
CA GLN A 441 -42.56 15.00 -29.32
C GLN A 441 -42.77 14.38 -27.94
N ASN A 442 -41.76 13.69 -27.40
CA ASN A 442 -41.86 13.04 -26.10
C ASN A 442 -41.80 14.05 -24.93
N LYS A 443 -41.01 15.11 -25.08
CA LYS A 443 -40.88 16.20 -24.09
C LYS A 443 -42.18 16.96 -23.88
N VAL A 444 -42.96 17.21 -24.94
CA VAL A 444 -44.27 17.86 -24.87
C VAL A 444 -45.27 17.03 -24.06
N ILE A 445 -45.24 15.70 -24.22
CA ILE A 445 -46.15 14.78 -23.54
C ILE A 445 -45.85 14.71 -22.04
N ILE A 446 -44.57 14.52 -21.67
CA ILE A 446 -44.15 14.48 -20.26
C ILE A 446 -44.49 15.80 -19.54
N ARG A 447 -44.40 16.95 -20.23
CA ARG A 447 -44.83 18.23 -19.68
C ARG A 447 -46.33 18.27 -19.39
N ARG A 448 -47.16 17.77 -20.31
CA ARG A 448 -48.61 17.66 -20.14
C ARG A 448 -48.98 16.69 -19.02
N GLU A 449 -48.31 15.54 -18.92
CA GLU A 449 -48.52 14.55 -17.86
C GLU A 449 -48.13 15.10 -16.47
N ASN A 450 -46.98 15.78 -16.36
CA ASN A 450 -46.56 16.42 -15.11
C ASN A 450 -47.46 17.60 -14.70
N GLN A 451 -48.01 18.33 -15.68
CA GLN A 451 -48.97 19.40 -15.42
C GLN A 451 -50.29 18.83 -14.90
N ALA A 452 -50.82 17.79 -15.56
CA ALA A 452 -52.01 17.07 -15.11
C ALA A 452 -51.83 16.45 -13.71
N ALA A 453 -50.66 15.88 -13.41
CA ALA A 453 -50.35 15.32 -12.08
C ALA A 453 -50.26 16.39 -10.96
N ARG A 454 -49.88 17.62 -11.29
CA ARG A 454 -49.90 18.76 -10.35
C ARG A 454 -51.30 19.34 -10.13
N GLU A 455 -52.18 19.19 -11.12
CA GLU A 455 -53.56 19.66 -11.09
C GLU A 455 -54.51 18.63 -10.44
N ALA A 456 -54.17 17.34 -10.46
CA ALA A 456 -54.97 16.26 -9.86
C ALA A 456 -55.29 16.42 -8.35
N PRO A 457 -54.36 16.85 -7.47
CA PRO A 457 -54.68 17.11 -6.06
C PRO A 457 -55.59 18.33 -5.87
N ARG A 458 -55.51 19.31 -6.79
CA ARG A 458 -56.34 20.52 -6.76
C ARG A 458 -57.78 20.23 -7.18
N ALA A 459 -57.99 19.33 -8.13
CA ALA A 459 -59.32 18.88 -8.53
C ALA A 459 -60.04 18.07 -7.41
N CYS A 460 -59.31 17.26 -6.64
CA CYS A 460 -59.88 16.57 -5.48
C CYS A 460 -60.24 17.50 -4.30
N GLN A 461 -59.54 18.63 -4.14
CA GLN A 461 -59.90 19.65 -3.13
C GLN A 461 -61.02 20.58 -3.61
N ALA A 462 -61.13 20.85 -4.91
CA ALA A 462 -62.21 21.66 -5.49
C ALA A 462 -63.57 20.95 -5.51
N ASN A 463 -63.60 19.61 -5.47
CA ASN A 463 -64.85 18.82 -5.36
C ASN A 463 -65.23 18.48 -3.90
N ARG A 464 -64.56 19.08 -2.90
CA ARG A 464 -64.87 18.93 -1.46
C ARG A 464 -65.22 20.27 -0.77
N ALA A 465 -65.36 21.35 -1.53
CA ALA A 465 -66.00 22.60 -1.11
C ALA A 465 -67.34 22.71 -1.83
#